data_AF-A0A1G5STS4-F1
#
_entry.id   AF-A0A1G5STS4-F1
#
_cell.length_a   1.000
_cell.length_b   1.000
_cell.length_c   1.000
_cell.angle_alpha   90.00
_cell.angle_beta   90.00
_cell.angle_gamma   90.00
#
_symmetry.space_group_name_H-M   'P 1'
#
loop_
_entity.id
_entity.type
_entity.pdbx_description
1 polymer ?
#
loop_
_entity_poly.entity_id
_entity_poly.type
_entity_poly.pdbx_seq_one_letter_code
_entity_poly.pdbx_strand_id
1 'polypeptide(L)'
;MIGKSLAAIRQTPGILDAASLSTARRLVITTPGAHQARRLVEAARALNPGVDMVVRTHSDAERRRLEDDGVGLAVTGERELALGMTFYALRSLGVREGEARVFIDTARAEGRTDAERHVGPVQGTPELRHHPDRDAADLS
;
A
#
# COMPACT_ATOMS: atom_id res chain seq x y z
N MET A 1 29.57 10.50 9.66
CA MET A 1 29.23 9.13 10.09
C MET A 1 27.80 8.82 9.63
N ILE A 2 27.57 8.61 8.33
CA ILE A 2 26.25 8.29 7.75
C ILE A 2 26.40 6.94 7.05
N GLY A 3 26.69 5.90 7.84
CA GLY A 3 26.87 4.54 7.34
C GLY A 3 25.52 3.81 7.32
N LYS A 4 25.05 3.45 6.13
CA LYS A 4 24.08 2.36 5.87
C LYS A 4 22.80 2.31 6.74
N SER A 5 22.05 3.40 6.89
CA SER A 5 20.82 3.40 7.72
C SER A 5 19.51 3.06 6.99
N LEU A 6 19.56 2.75 5.68
CA LEU A 6 18.37 2.50 4.86
C LEU A 6 18.62 1.29 3.93
N ALA A 7 17.80 0.25 4.08
CA ALA A 7 17.78 -0.90 3.18
C ALA A 7 16.51 -0.86 2.31
N ALA A 8 16.66 -1.03 1.00
CA ALA A 8 15.55 -1.22 0.06
C ALA A 8 15.66 -2.62 -0.54
N ILE A 9 14.62 -3.43 -0.40
CA ILE A 9 14.68 -4.86 -0.76
C ILE A 9 13.77 -5.15 -1.95
N ARG A 10 14.38 -5.72 -3.00
CA ARG A 10 13.73 -6.38 -4.12
C ARG A 10 14.15 -7.86 -4.07
N GLN A 11 13.23 -8.77 -4.33
CA GLN A 11 13.43 -10.20 -4.04
C GLN A 11 14.68 -10.76 -4.75
N THR A 12 15.72 -11.01 -3.98
CA THR A 12 16.89 -11.81 -4.36
C THR A 12 17.31 -12.58 -3.10
N PRO A 13 17.45 -13.92 -3.15
CA PRO A 13 17.93 -14.70 -2.01
C PRO A 13 19.23 -14.12 -1.44
N GLY A 14 19.34 -14.01 -0.12
CA GLY A 14 20.52 -13.44 0.56
C GLY A 14 20.56 -11.90 0.69
N ILE A 15 19.61 -11.15 0.12
CA ILE A 15 19.60 -9.68 0.24
C ILE A 15 19.36 -9.20 1.67
N LEU A 16 18.61 -9.94 2.50
CA LEU A 16 18.35 -9.54 3.89
C LEU A 16 19.65 -9.52 4.72
N ASP A 17 20.53 -10.51 4.52
CA ASP A 17 21.83 -10.57 5.18
C ASP A 17 22.79 -9.52 4.61
N ALA A 18 22.82 -9.37 3.28
CA ALA A 18 23.63 -8.34 2.61
C ALA A 18 23.23 -6.91 3.00
N ALA A 19 21.96 -6.69 3.36
CA ALA A 19 21.41 -5.40 3.78
C ALA A 19 21.81 -5.00 5.21
N SER A 20 22.58 -5.83 5.94
CA SER A 20 22.93 -5.59 7.35
C SER A 20 21.69 -5.38 8.23
N LEU A 21 20.60 -6.10 7.93
CA LEU A 21 19.28 -5.89 8.53
C LEU A 21 19.27 -6.02 10.06
N SER A 22 20.14 -6.86 10.61
CA SER A 22 20.36 -7.03 12.05
C SER A 22 20.73 -5.73 12.77
N THR A 23 21.30 -4.74 12.06
CA THR A 23 21.70 -3.43 12.61
C THR A 23 20.91 -2.26 12.03
N ALA A 24 20.03 -2.52 11.07
CA ALA A 24 19.26 -1.47 10.41
C ALA A 24 18.22 -0.88 11.37
N ARG A 25 18.08 0.45 11.36
CA ARG A 25 17.01 1.14 12.10
C ARG A 25 15.71 1.26 11.30
N ARG A 26 15.82 1.22 9.97
CA ARG A 26 14.70 1.41 9.04
C ARG A 26 14.84 0.48 7.83
N LEU A 27 13.73 -0.13 7.43
CA LEU A 27 13.63 -0.95 6.23
C LEU A 27 12.49 -0.43 5.34
N VAL A 28 12.75 -0.29 4.03
CA VAL A 28 11.75 0.11 3.03
C VAL A 28 11.46 -1.06 2.10
N ILE A 29 10.18 -1.45 2.04
CA ILE A 29 9.69 -2.55 1.20
C ILE A 29 8.80 -1.96 0.10
N THR A 30 9.24 -2.06 -1.15
CA THR A 30 8.55 -1.49 -2.32
C THR A 30 8.06 -2.56 -3.30
N THR A 31 7.87 -3.79 -2.82
CA THR A 31 7.41 -4.91 -3.67
C THR A 31 6.00 -4.64 -4.21
N PRO A 32 5.70 -5.04 -5.46
CA PRO A 32 4.37 -4.81 -6.05
C PRO A 32 3.28 -5.74 -5.48
N GLY A 33 3.64 -6.87 -4.88
CA GLY A 33 2.69 -7.87 -4.38
C GLY A 33 2.50 -7.83 -2.87
N ALA A 34 1.24 -7.79 -2.45
CA ALA A 34 0.74 -7.90 -1.08
C ALA A 34 1.40 -9.02 -0.25
N HIS A 35 1.23 -10.25 -0.72
CA HIS A 35 1.77 -11.44 -0.07
C HIS A 35 3.30 -11.41 0.07
N GLN A 36 3.99 -10.83 -0.92
CA GLN A 36 5.45 -10.72 -0.91
C GLN A 36 5.91 -9.68 0.12
N ALA A 37 5.20 -8.56 0.22
CA ALA A 37 5.47 -7.55 1.23
C ALA A 37 5.32 -8.11 2.65
N ARG A 38 4.23 -8.85 2.91
CA ARG A 38 4.00 -9.48 4.23
C ARG A 38 5.09 -10.49 4.61
N ARG A 39 5.47 -11.36 3.67
CA ARG A 39 6.58 -12.31 3.85
C ARG A 39 7.91 -11.62 4.19
N LEU A 40 8.18 -10.46 3.57
CA LEU A 40 9.36 -9.66 3.88
C LEU A 40 9.29 -9.01 5.26
N VAL A 41 8.12 -8.52 5.66
CA VAL A 41 7.90 -7.97 7.01
C VAL A 41 8.13 -9.04 8.07
N GLU A 42 7.55 -10.23 7.90
CA GLU A 42 7.74 -11.36 8.82
C GLU A 42 9.22 -11.76 8.93
N ALA A 43 9.90 -11.94 7.79
CA ALA A 43 11.32 -12.30 7.76
C ALA A 43 12.20 -11.21 8.39
N ALA A 44 11.90 -9.93 8.12
CA ALA A 44 12.66 -8.82 8.67
C ALA A 44 12.52 -8.74 10.20
N ARG A 45 11.32 -8.98 10.73
CA ARG A 45 11.07 -9.01 12.17
C ARG A 45 11.73 -10.17 12.87
N ALA A 46 11.75 -11.35 12.24
CA ALA A 46 12.45 -12.51 12.78
C ALA A 46 13.95 -12.24 12.96
N LEU A 47 14.55 -11.43 12.08
CA LEU A 47 15.97 -11.07 12.12
C LEU A 47 16.25 -9.86 13.03
N ASN A 48 15.36 -8.87 13.03
CA ASN A 48 15.50 -7.65 13.83
C ASN A 48 14.10 -7.17 14.30
N PRO A 49 13.66 -7.58 15.50
CA PRO A 49 12.35 -7.18 16.04
C PRO A 49 12.20 -5.67 16.25
N GLY A 50 13.30 -4.93 16.34
CA GLY A 50 13.31 -3.48 16.56
C GLY A 50 13.40 -2.65 15.28
N VAL A 51 13.43 -3.27 14.09
CA VAL A 51 13.46 -2.53 12.82
C VAL A 51 12.12 -1.87 12.57
N ASP A 52 12.11 -0.55 12.37
CA ASP A 52 10.92 0.11 11.89
C ASP A 52 10.83 0.03 10.36
N MET A 53 9.62 -0.05 9.83
CA MET A 53 9.37 -0.41 8.45
C MET A 53 8.46 0.59 7.75
N VAL A 54 8.78 0.87 6.48
CA VAL A 54 7.91 1.53 5.53
C VAL A 54 7.57 0.53 4.42
N VAL A 55 6.28 0.29 4.20
CA VAL A 55 5.82 -0.77 3.29
C VAL A 55 4.87 -0.19 2.26
N ARG A 56 5.11 -0.49 0.97
CA ARG A 56 4.12 -0.25 -0.08
C ARG A 56 3.02 -1.31 0.00
N THR A 57 1.79 -0.86 -0.13
CA THR A 57 0.59 -1.69 -0.34
C THR A 57 -0.23 -1.12 -1.50
N HIS A 58 -1.32 -1.80 -1.82
CA HIS A 58 -2.24 -1.54 -2.91
C HIS A 58 -3.70 -1.42 -2.44
N SER A 59 -3.96 -1.59 -1.14
CA SER A 59 -5.31 -1.44 -0.57
C SER A 59 -5.26 -0.91 0.85
N ASP A 60 -6.30 -0.17 1.26
CA ASP A 60 -6.40 0.30 2.64
C ASP A 60 -6.61 -0.83 3.64
N ALA A 61 -7.28 -1.91 3.24
CA ALA A 61 -7.46 -3.07 4.09
C ALA A 61 -6.13 -3.76 4.42
N GLU A 62 -5.19 -3.83 3.47
CA GLU A 62 -3.84 -4.32 3.74
C GLU A 62 -2.99 -3.30 4.49
N ARG A 63 -3.11 -2.01 4.16
CA ARG A 63 -2.46 -0.91 4.90
C ARG A 63 -2.72 -1.03 6.40
N ARG A 64 -3.99 -1.16 6.78
CA ARG A 64 -4.42 -1.33 8.19
C ARG A 64 -3.78 -2.54 8.84
N ARG A 65 -3.86 -3.71 8.19
CA ARG A 65 -3.26 -4.93 8.74
C ARG A 65 -1.77 -4.77 8.98
N LEU A 66 -1.04 -4.14 8.05
CA LEU A 66 0.39 -3.87 8.22
C LEU A 66 0.66 -2.93 9.39
N GLU A 67 -0.12 -1.86 9.53
CA GLU A 67 -0.04 -0.91 10.64
C GLU A 67 -0.38 -1.58 11.98
N ASP A 68 -1.44 -2.40 12.04
CA ASP A 68 -1.86 -3.20 13.20
C ASP A 68 -0.79 -4.24 13.57
N ASP A 69 -0.15 -4.83 12.56
CA ASP A 69 0.98 -5.72 12.78
C ASP A 69 2.16 -4.94 13.38
N GLY A 70 2.24 -3.61 13.23
CA GLY A 70 3.26 -2.73 13.82
C GLY A 70 4.28 -2.21 12.81
N VAL A 71 3.91 -2.11 11.54
CA VAL A 71 4.67 -1.36 10.54
C VAL A 71 4.47 0.13 10.80
N GLY A 72 5.55 0.91 10.90
CA GLY A 72 5.44 2.34 11.21
C GLY A 72 4.75 3.18 10.13
N LEU A 73 4.85 2.79 8.87
CA LEU A 73 4.12 3.43 7.77
C LEU A 73 3.80 2.45 6.64
N ALA A 74 2.52 2.26 6.34
CA ALA A 74 2.08 1.56 5.14
C ALA A 74 1.51 2.57 4.11
N VAL A 75 2.02 2.53 2.89
CA VAL A 75 1.72 3.50 1.81
C VAL A 75 0.98 2.81 0.68
N THR A 76 -0.26 3.24 0.40
CA THR A 76 -1.02 2.78 -0.76
C THR A 76 -0.48 3.46 -2.03
N GLY A 77 0.17 2.70 -2.90
CA GLY A 77 0.91 3.24 -4.05
C GLY A 77 0.03 4.01 -5.04
N GLU A 78 -1.14 3.46 -5.34
CA GLU A 78 -2.12 4.02 -6.28
C GLU A 78 -2.68 5.35 -5.76
N ARG A 79 -2.86 5.45 -4.43
CA ARG A 79 -3.33 6.68 -3.79
C ARG A 79 -2.30 7.78 -3.85
N GLU A 80 -1.05 7.50 -3.49
CA GLU A 80 0.01 8.52 -3.58
C GLU A 80 0.30 8.91 -5.04
N LEU A 81 0.15 7.97 -5.98
CA LEU A 81 0.19 8.29 -7.42
C LEU A 81 -0.93 9.26 -7.81
N ALA A 82 -2.17 8.99 -7.42
CA ALA A 82 -3.32 9.85 -7.71
C ALA A 82 -3.16 11.24 -7.07
N LEU A 83 -2.64 11.33 -5.85
CA LEU A 83 -2.34 12.60 -5.19
C LEU A 83 -1.26 13.38 -5.94
N GLY A 84 -0.20 12.72 -6.42
CA GLY A 84 0.83 13.36 -7.25
C GLY A 84 0.27 13.92 -8.55
N MET A 85 -0.58 13.15 -9.24
CA MET A 85 -1.28 13.61 -10.45
C MET A 85 -2.21 14.80 -10.16
N THR A 86 -2.95 14.74 -9.05
CA THR A 86 -3.84 15.83 -8.63
C THR A 86 -3.07 17.10 -8.32
N PHE A 87 -1.92 16.99 -7.63
CA PHE A 87 -1.04 18.12 -7.37
C PHE A 87 -0.58 18.79 -8.67
N TYR A 88 -0.10 17.99 -9.62
CA TYR A 88 0.31 18.50 -10.93
C TYR A 88 -0.83 19.21 -11.66
N ALA A 89 -2.03 18.61 -11.68
CA ALA A 89 -3.21 19.19 -12.31
C ALA A 89 -3.56 20.56 -11.68
N LEU A 90 -3.64 20.65 -10.35
CA LEU A 90 -3.89 21.92 -9.64
C LEU A 90 -2.87 22.99 -10.01
N ARG A 91 -1.58 22.63 -10.07
CA ARG A 91 -0.52 23.57 -10.46
C ARG A 91 -0.68 24.04 -11.90
N SER A 92 -1.04 23.14 -12.83
CA SER A 92 -1.28 23.49 -14.23
C SER A 92 -2.49 24.41 -14.43
N LEU A 93 -3.46 24.38 -13.51
CA LEU A 93 -4.65 25.24 -13.51
C LEU A 93 -4.42 26.59 -12.79
N GLY A 94 -3.19 26.88 -12.35
CA GLY A 94 -2.82 28.15 -11.73
C GLY A 94 -2.99 28.20 -10.21
N VAL A 95 -3.32 27.10 -9.55
CA VAL A 95 -3.39 27.04 -8.07
C VAL A 95 -2.00 27.25 -7.49
N ARG A 96 -1.88 28.08 -6.45
CA ARG A 96 -0.60 28.36 -5.81
C ARG A 96 -0.05 27.11 -5.14
N GLU A 97 1.26 26.99 -5.07
CA GLU A 97 1.93 25.78 -4.56
C GLU A 97 1.53 25.42 -3.13
N GLY A 98 1.47 26.42 -2.25
CA GLY A 98 1.05 26.24 -0.87
C GLY A 98 -0.39 25.74 -0.77
N GLU A 99 -1.31 26.30 -1.57
CA GLU A 99 -2.71 25.87 -1.60
C GLU A 99 -2.86 24.45 -2.13
N ALA A 100 -2.17 24.12 -3.22
CA ALA A 100 -2.18 22.77 -3.78
C ALA A 100 -1.62 21.75 -2.76
N ARG A 101 -0.57 22.10 -2.00
CA ARG A 101 -0.04 21.23 -0.94
C ARG A 101 -1.02 21.02 0.19
N VAL A 102 -1.65 22.08 0.69
CA VAL A 102 -2.69 21.98 1.74
C VAL A 102 -3.84 21.09 1.28
N PHE A 103 -4.26 21.22 0.02
CA PHE A 103 -5.29 20.35 -0.57
C PHE A 103 -4.87 18.87 -0.55
N ILE A 104 -3.65 18.57 -1.02
CA ILE A 104 -3.13 17.20 -1.05
C ILE A 104 -2.98 16.61 0.35
N ASP A 105 -2.49 17.39 1.31
CA ASP A 105 -2.32 16.91 2.69
C ASP A 105 -3.67 16.64 3.36
N THR A 106 -4.69 17.47 3.08
CA THR A 106 -6.07 17.26 3.54
C THR A 106 -6.66 15.99 2.92
N ALA A 107 -6.56 15.83 1.59
CA ALA A 107 -7.01 14.62 0.89
C ALA A 107 -6.28 13.36 1.38
N ARG A 108 -5.00 13.49 1.79
CA ARG A 108 -4.23 12.40 2.42
C ARG A 108 -4.76 12.04 3.82
N ALA A 109 -5.27 12.99 4.58
CA ALA A 109 -5.91 12.73 5.87
C ALA A 109 -7.28 12.07 5.70
N GLU A 110 -8.15 12.63 4.86
CA GLU A 110 -9.53 12.16 4.66
C GLU A 110 -9.62 10.71 4.20
N GLY A 111 -8.84 10.34 3.18
CA GLY A 111 -8.87 8.94 2.69
C GLY A 111 -8.38 7.91 3.73
N ARG A 112 -7.64 8.31 4.77
CA ARG A 112 -7.34 7.40 5.89
C ARG A 112 -8.59 7.14 6.76
N THR A 113 -9.39 8.18 6.97
CA THR A 113 -10.64 8.14 7.74
C THR A 113 -11.77 7.45 6.98
N ASP A 114 -11.92 7.64 5.68
CA ASP A 114 -12.97 6.98 4.90
C ASP A 114 -12.77 5.47 4.84
N ALA A 115 -11.53 5.05 4.72
CA ALA A 115 -11.17 3.65 4.81
C ALA A 115 -11.42 3.05 6.21
N GLU A 116 -11.58 3.84 7.27
CA GLU A 116 -11.95 3.36 8.62
C GLU A 116 -13.44 3.02 8.66
N ARG A 117 -14.24 3.77 7.91
CA ARG A 117 -15.70 3.60 7.84
C ARG A 117 -16.12 2.40 6.98
N HIS A 118 -15.33 2.04 5.99
CA HIS A 118 -15.62 0.93 5.07
C HIS A 118 -15.24 -0.47 5.61
N VAL A 119 -14.84 -0.59 6.88
CA VAL A 119 -14.46 -1.86 7.54
C VAL A 119 -15.71 -2.65 8.01
N GLY A 120 -16.76 -2.66 7.20
CA GLY A 120 -17.84 -3.64 7.34
C GLY A 120 -17.41 -4.99 6.76
N PRO A 121 -18.03 -6.12 7.15
CA PRO A 121 -17.80 -7.37 6.46
C PRO A 121 -18.09 -7.15 4.98
N VAL A 122 -17.12 -7.47 4.11
CA VAL A 122 -17.35 -7.56 2.67
C VAL A 122 -18.44 -8.61 2.49
N GLN A 123 -19.70 -8.16 2.38
CA GLN A 123 -20.76 -9.01 1.88
C GLN A 123 -20.32 -9.43 0.49
N GLY A 124 -20.25 -10.75 0.30
CA GLY A 124 -19.39 -11.42 -0.67
C GLY A 124 -19.41 -10.83 -2.08
N THR A 125 -18.34 -11.15 -2.81
CA THR A 125 -18.25 -11.02 -4.27
C THR A 125 -19.65 -11.17 -4.88
N PRO A 126 -20.18 -10.17 -5.60
CA PRO A 126 -21.47 -10.32 -6.24
C PRO A 126 -21.35 -11.52 -7.17
N GLU A 127 -22.01 -12.62 -6.85
CA GLU A 127 -21.96 -13.80 -7.70
C GLU A 127 -22.48 -13.39 -9.08
N LEU A 128 -21.67 -13.63 -10.11
CA LEU A 128 -22.09 -13.49 -11.48
C LEU A 128 -23.29 -14.41 -11.65
N ARG A 129 -24.49 -13.86 -11.70
CA ARG A 129 -25.70 -14.62 -12.00
C ARG A 129 -25.45 -15.31 -13.33
N HIS A 130 -25.33 -16.64 -13.30
CA HIS A 130 -25.36 -17.44 -14.50
C HIS A 130 -26.71 -17.15 -15.17
N HIS A 131 -26.67 -16.46 -16.31
CA HIS A 131 -27.83 -16.36 -17.17
C HIS A 131 -28.11 -17.80 -17.63
N PRO A 132 -29.27 -18.39 -17.31
CA PRO A 132 -29.60 -19.68 -17.88
C PRO A 132 -29.74 -19.44 -19.38
N ASP A 133 -29.01 -20.22 -20.18
CA ASP A 133 -29.28 -20.32 -21.61
C ASP A 133 -30.75 -20.72 -21.73
N ARG A 134 -31.58 -19.77 -22.15
CA ARG A 134 -32.93 -20.06 -22.58
C ARG A 134 -32.78 -20.78 -23.90
N ASP A 135 -32.91 -22.10 -23.84
CA ASP A 135 -33.25 -22.96 -24.95
C ASP A 135 -34.09 -22.19 -25.97
N ALA A 136 -33.50 -21.91 -27.13
CA ALA A 136 -34.24 -21.65 -28.34
C ALA A 136 -34.81 -23.01 -28.83
N ALA A 137 -35.67 -23.60 -27.99
CA ALA A 137 -36.81 -24.31 -28.50
C ALA A 137 -37.80 -23.26 -29.01
N ASP A 138 -38.43 -23.57 -30.13
CA ASP A 138 -39.52 -22.82 -30.75
C ASP A 138 -39.13 -21.59 -31.58
N LEU A 139 -38.72 -21.85 -32.82
CA LEU A 139 -39.34 -21.18 -33.97
C LEU A 139 -39.59 -22.23 -35.07
N SER A 140 -40.88 -22.38 -35.39
CA SER A 140 -41.45 -23.13 -36.51
C SER A 140 -40.90 -22.72 -37.87
#